data_AF-A0A7Y5TI61-F1
#
_entry.id   AF-A0A7Y5TI61-F1
#
_cell.length_a   1.000
_cell.length_b   1.000
_cell.length_c   1.000
_cell.angle_alpha   90.00
_cell.angle_beta   90.00
_cell.angle_gamma   90.00
#
_symmetry.space_group_name_H-M   'P 1'
#
loop_
_entity.id
_entity.type
_entity.pdbx_description
1 polymer ?
#
loop_
_entity_poly.entity_id
_entity_poly.type
_entity_poly.pdbx_seq_one_letter_code
_entity_poly.pdbx_strand_id
1 'polypeptide(L)'
;LASRIGVCAIHSTMVDFGIHGGDGQPLGTYPPQVVLGAQPVSPETMAEAYAGLADHGTLCDVHPVTSVVQGSRTLWAPPPACRQVADPHAVDQATQYLEYNMTHGSGILNQLTGRPSAGKTGTSDGNAQSWFVGYTPQLATAVWVGNPLNPTRRMFDVSMAGKTCASMTGACYAAPIWRRIMDGVLSGEPVEPMP
;
A
#
# COMPACT_ATOMS: atom_id res chain seq x y z
N LEU A 1 20.94 -5.73 4.58
CA LEU A 1 20.62 -5.09 3.28
C LEU A 1 20.70 -3.58 3.38
N ALA A 2 19.91 -2.93 4.24
CA ALA A 2 19.91 -1.47 4.40
C ALA A 2 21.30 -0.86 4.68
N SER A 3 22.15 -1.55 5.46
CA SER A 3 23.54 -1.13 5.68
C SER A 3 24.44 -1.20 4.44
N ARG A 4 24.08 -2.02 3.44
CA ARG A 4 24.82 -2.15 2.18
C ARG A 4 24.34 -1.17 1.11
N ILE A 5 23.02 -0.94 1.04
CA ILE A 5 22.40 0.00 0.09
C ILE A 5 22.58 1.46 0.56
N GLY A 6 22.52 1.68 1.88
CA GLY A 6 22.51 3.01 2.47
C GLY A 6 21.08 3.50 2.72
N VAL A 7 20.84 4.03 3.91
CA VAL A 7 19.49 4.42 4.34
C VAL A 7 18.99 5.69 3.63
N CYS A 8 19.90 6.57 3.20
CA CYS A 8 19.54 7.73 2.40
C CYS A 8 18.96 7.32 1.04
N ALA A 9 19.48 6.27 0.40
CA ALA A 9 18.94 5.77 -0.86
C ALA A 9 17.53 5.19 -0.68
N ILE A 10 17.30 4.44 0.40
CA ILE A 10 15.96 3.92 0.76
C ILE A 10 14.98 5.09 0.99
N HIS A 11 15.39 6.08 1.78
CA HIS A 11 14.56 7.26 2.06
C HIS A 11 14.25 8.06 0.79
N SER A 12 15.24 8.26 -0.10
CA SER A 12 15.01 8.89 -1.40
C SER A 12 13.97 8.15 -2.21
N THR A 13 14.10 6.82 -2.35
CA THR A 13 13.11 6.01 -3.08
C THR A 13 11.71 6.16 -2.47
N MET A 14 11.58 6.18 -1.13
CA MET A 14 10.29 6.41 -0.48
C MET A 14 9.69 7.77 -0.89
N VAL A 15 10.48 8.85 -0.85
CA VAL A 15 10.05 10.20 -1.24
C VAL A 15 9.75 10.29 -2.74
N ASP A 16 10.52 9.61 -3.57
CA ASP A 16 10.32 9.57 -5.02
C ASP A 16 8.97 8.92 -5.37
N PHE A 17 8.57 7.88 -4.64
CA PHE A 17 7.21 7.28 -4.68
C PHE A 17 6.12 8.10 -3.96
N GLY A 18 6.42 9.34 -3.57
CA GLY A 18 5.43 10.25 -2.98
C GLY A 18 5.19 10.05 -1.49
N ILE A 19 5.95 9.19 -0.81
CA ILE A 19 5.73 8.95 0.62
C ILE A 19 6.15 10.17 1.44
N HIS A 20 5.20 10.69 2.21
CA HIS A 20 5.37 11.78 3.17
C HIS A 20 4.69 11.45 4.50
N GLY A 21 4.94 12.26 5.53
CA GLY A 21 4.28 12.14 6.83
C GLY A 21 2.77 12.29 6.68
N GLY A 22 1.99 11.63 7.55
CA GLY A 22 0.51 11.68 7.51
C GLY A 22 -0.08 13.09 7.71
N ASP A 23 0.74 14.05 8.13
CA ASP A 23 0.45 15.49 8.25
C ASP A 23 0.91 16.31 7.04
N GLY A 24 1.40 15.66 5.98
CA GLY A 24 1.97 16.29 4.79
C GLY A 24 3.43 16.74 4.94
N GLN A 25 4.06 16.55 6.10
CA GLN A 25 5.45 16.97 6.31
C GLN A 25 6.46 15.95 5.74
N PRO A 26 7.71 16.37 5.46
CA PRO A 26 8.74 15.45 5.02
C PRO A 26 8.97 14.29 6.00
N LEU A 27 9.29 13.12 5.46
CA LEU A 27 9.76 11.99 6.25
C LEU A 27 11.07 12.31 6.95
N GLY A 28 11.21 11.76 8.15
CA GLY A 28 12.42 11.84 8.95
C GLY A 28 13.48 10.89 8.43
N THR A 29 14.73 11.17 8.76
CA THR A 29 15.90 10.45 8.21
C THR A 29 16.52 9.50 9.24
N TYR A 30 15.89 9.31 10.40
CA TYR A 30 16.43 8.44 11.45
C TYR A 30 16.45 6.98 10.98
N PRO A 31 17.63 6.32 10.90
CA PRO A 31 17.73 5.09 10.12
C PRO A 31 16.79 3.93 10.53
N PRO A 32 16.59 3.64 11.83
CA PRO A 32 15.64 2.62 12.24
C PRO A 32 14.19 2.94 11.85
N GLN A 33 13.79 4.21 11.83
CA GLN A 33 12.44 4.61 11.44
C GLN A 33 12.20 4.38 9.95
N VAL A 34 13.19 4.72 9.12
CA VAL A 34 13.14 4.51 7.66
C VAL A 34 13.04 3.02 7.34
N VAL A 35 13.90 2.20 7.97
CA VAL A 35 13.98 0.77 7.64
C VAL A 35 12.81 -0.05 8.19
N LEU A 36 12.24 0.34 9.33
CA LEU A 36 11.15 -0.40 9.98
C LEU A 36 9.76 0.21 9.78
N GLY A 37 9.64 1.34 9.06
CA GLY A 37 8.36 2.00 8.80
C GLY A 37 7.71 2.55 10.08
N ALA A 38 8.49 3.21 10.94
CA ALA A 38 7.99 3.73 12.22
C ALA A 38 7.49 5.19 12.16
N GLN A 39 7.45 5.79 10.96
CA GLN A 39 6.90 7.11 10.76
C GLN A 39 5.41 7.06 10.43
N PRO A 40 4.61 8.01 10.94
CA PRO A 40 3.19 8.06 10.60
C PRO A 40 3.01 8.45 9.14
N VAL A 41 2.29 7.62 8.38
CA VAL A 41 1.91 7.87 6.97
C VAL A 41 0.41 7.59 6.82
N SER A 42 -0.23 8.21 5.83
CA SER A 42 -1.65 7.94 5.56
C SER A 42 -1.80 6.64 4.74
N PRO A 43 -2.93 5.92 4.86
CA PRO A 43 -3.23 4.82 3.95
C PRO A 43 -3.31 5.24 2.48
N GLU A 44 -3.78 6.46 2.21
CA GLU A 44 -3.83 7.04 0.86
C GLU A 44 -2.43 7.12 0.23
N THR A 45 -1.48 7.74 0.92
CA THR A 45 -0.07 7.83 0.49
C THR A 45 0.54 6.45 0.22
N MET A 46 0.19 5.43 1.01
CA MET A 46 0.68 4.07 0.77
C MET A 46 0.01 3.39 -0.43
N ALA A 47 -1.28 3.65 -0.66
CA ALA A 47 -1.98 3.17 -1.85
C ALA A 47 -1.40 3.80 -3.13
N GLU A 48 -1.10 5.10 -3.09
CA GLU A 48 -0.43 5.83 -4.18
C GLU A 48 0.95 5.26 -4.51
N ALA A 49 1.79 5.08 -3.50
CA ALA A 49 3.12 4.50 -3.70
C ALA A 49 3.03 3.09 -4.33
N TYR A 50 2.06 2.28 -3.90
CA TYR A 50 1.85 0.94 -4.46
C TYR A 50 1.18 0.96 -5.83
N ALA A 51 0.40 1.99 -6.17
CA ALA A 51 -0.08 2.21 -7.54
C ALA A 51 1.11 2.50 -8.47
N GLY A 52 2.09 3.28 -8.00
CA GLY A 52 3.33 3.48 -8.75
C GLY A 52 4.13 2.19 -8.97
N LEU A 53 4.10 1.26 -8.01
CA LEU A 53 4.69 -0.08 -8.21
C LEU A 53 3.90 -0.93 -9.22
N ALA A 54 2.57 -0.83 -9.20
CA ALA A 54 1.70 -1.50 -10.16
C ALA A 54 1.91 -0.99 -11.60
N ASP A 55 2.33 0.26 -11.76
CA ASP A 55 2.58 0.94 -13.03
C ASP A 55 4.09 1.07 -13.34
N HIS A 56 4.86 0.01 -13.08
CA HIS A 56 6.29 -0.09 -13.45
C HIS A 56 7.17 1.07 -12.96
N GLY A 57 6.84 1.69 -11.83
CA GLY A 57 7.56 2.83 -11.26
C GLY A 57 7.10 4.20 -11.78
N THR A 58 5.96 4.28 -12.46
CA THR A 58 5.33 5.55 -12.85
C THR A 58 4.36 6.00 -11.76
N LEU A 59 4.61 7.17 -11.17
CA LEU A 59 3.72 7.76 -10.18
C LEU A 59 2.88 8.85 -10.85
N CYS A 60 1.56 8.75 -10.70
CA CYS A 60 0.60 9.74 -11.19
C CYS A 60 -0.05 10.51 -10.04
N ASP A 61 -0.40 11.78 -10.30
CA ASP A 61 -1.14 12.62 -9.36
C ASP A 61 -2.51 11.99 -9.02
N VAL A 62 -2.90 12.01 -7.75
CA VAL A 62 -4.23 11.56 -7.33
C VAL A 62 -5.24 12.68 -7.41
N HIS A 63 -6.33 12.41 -8.13
CA HIS A 63 -7.45 13.32 -8.28
C HIS A 63 -8.70 12.73 -7.61
N PRO A 64 -9.19 13.30 -6.49
CA PRO A 64 -10.48 12.91 -5.92
C PRO A 64 -11.66 13.41 -6.74
N VAL A 65 -11.43 14.37 -7.63
CA VAL A 65 -12.42 14.94 -8.56
C VAL A 65 -11.96 14.62 -9.97
N THR A 66 -12.83 14.05 -10.81
CA THR A 66 -12.50 13.70 -12.20
C THR A 66 -12.86 14.82 -13.19
N SER A 67 -13.88 15.62 -12.88
CA SER A 67 -14.22 16.82 -13.66
C SER A 67 -15.06 17.80 -12.85
N VAL A 68 -15.00 19.08 -13.24
CA VAL A 68 -15.89 20.15 -12.78
C VAL A 68 -16.59 20.73 -13.99
N VAL A 69 -17.93 20.73 -13.98
CA VAL A 69 -18.78 21.21 -15.08
C VAL A 69 -19.74 22.30 -14.60
N GLN A 70 -20.04 23.27 -15.47
CA GLN A 70 -21.03 24.31 -15.23
C GLN A 70 -21.93 24.44 -16.47
N GLY A 71 -23.15 23.89 -16.38
CA GLY A 71 -24.02 23.74 -17.54
C GLY A 71 -23.39 22.77 -18.54
N SER A 72 -23.27 23.19 -19.80
CA SER A 72 -22.56 22.43 -20.85
C SER A 72 -21.05 22.67 -20.89
N ARG A 73 -20.50 23.55 -20.04
CA ARG A 73 -19.07 23.92 -20.05
C ARG A 73 -18.29 23.07 -19.06
N THR A 74 -17.26 22.39 -19.53
CA THR A 74 -16.22 21.79 -18.66
C THR A 74 -15.27 22.88 -18.17
N LEU A 75 -15.19 23.05 -16.86
CA LEU A 75 -14.29 23.99 -16.20
C LEU A 75 -12.92 23.37 -15.90
N TRP A 76 -12.90 22.08 -15.59
CA TRP A 76 -11.69 21.35 -15.21
C TRP A 76 -11.90 19.86 -15.49
N ALA A 77 -10.97 19.23 -16.20
CA ALA A 77 -10.89 17.78 -16.40
C ALA A 77 -9.50 17.38 -16.94
N PRO A 78 -8.39 17.91 -16.39
CA PRO A 78 -7.07 17.50 -16.85
C PRO A 78 -6.83 16.03 -16.46
N PRO A 79 -6.14 15.26 -17.32
CA PRO A 79 -5.63 13.96 -16.90
C PRO A 79 -4.62 14.15 -15.75
N PRO A 80 -4.47 13.14 -14.88
CA PRO A 80 -3.36 13.11 -13.92
C PRO A 80 -2.00 13.33 -14.59
N ALA A 81 -1.14 14.14 -13.99
CA ALA A 81 0.25 14.21 -14.42
C ALA A 81 1.00 12.99 -13.88
N CYS A 82 1.81 12.34 -14.73
CA CYS A 82 2.55 11.14 -14.37
C CYS A 82 4.05 11.34 -14.60
N ARG A 83 4.88 10.71 -13.76
CA ARG A 83 6.34 10.75 -13.84
C ARG A 83 6.95 9.39 -13.53
N GLN A 84 7.98 9.00 -14.27
CA GLN A 84 8.80 7.83 -13.94
C GLN A 84 9.66 8.17 -12.72
N VAL A 85 9.49 7.45 -11.61
CA VAL A 85 10.18 7.71 -10.34
C VAL A 85 11.20 6.64 -9.96
N ALA A 86 11.14 5.48 -10.61
CA ALA A 86 12.08 4.38 -10.41
C ALA A 86 12.37 3.66 -11.73
N ASP A 87 13.44 2.88 -11.77
CA ASP A 87 13.75 2.03 -12.92
C ASP A 87 12.69 0.91 -13.06
N PRO A 88 12.01 0.77 -14.22
CA PRO A 88 10.97 -0.24 -14.41
C PRO A 88 11.45 -1.66 -14.11
N HIS A 89 12.65 -2.03 -14.56
CA HIS A 89 13.17 -3.37 -14.35
C HIS A 89 13.38 -3.70 -12.87
N ALA A 90 13.86 -2.72 -12.09
CA ALA A 90 14.00 -2.87 -10.64
C ALA A 90 12.64 -2.96 -9.93
N VAL A 91 11.62 -2.22 -10.40
CA VAL A 91 10.26 -2.27 -9.86
C VAL A 91 9.60 -3.60 -10.15
N ASP A 92 9.71 -4.12 -11.37
CA ASP A 92 9.13 -5.41 -11.76
C ASP A 92 9.76 -6.56 -10.96
N GLN A 93 11.07 -6.49 -10.71
CA GLN A 93 11.73 -7.42 -9.77
C GLN A 93 11.19 -7.31 -8.35
N ALA A 94 10.92 -6.09 -7.86
CA ALA A 94 10.29 -5.90 -6.55
C ALA A 94 8.87 -6.48 -6.52
N THR A 95 8.09 -6.32 -7.61
CA THR A 95 6.76 -6.92 -7.78
C THR A 95 6.82 -8.44 -7.64
N GLN A 96 7.80 -9.12 -8.24
CA GLN A 96 7.97 -10.57 -8.10
C GLN A 96 8.16 -11.02 -6.65
N TYR A 97 8.90 -10.25 -5.83
CA TYR A 97 9.02 -10.54 -4.40
C TYR A 97 7.71 -10.30 -3.62
N LEU A 98 6.91 -9.33 -4.04
CA LEU A 98 5.61 -9.06 -3.46
C LEU A 98 4.56 -10.12 -3.86
N GLU A 99 4.60 -10.62 -5.09
CA GLU A 99 3.83 -11.80 -5.52
C GLU A 99 4.26 -13.06 -4.74
N TYR A 100 5.57 -13.23 -4.52
CA TYR A 100 6.06 -14.32 -3.69
C TYR A 100 5.51 -14.23 -2.26
N ASN A 101 5.40 -13.04 -1.68
CA ASN A 101 4.76 -12.88 -0.38
C ASN A 101 3.27 -13.29 -0.38
N MET A 102 2.58 -13.16 -1.51
CA MET A 102 1.19 -13.60 -1.69
C MET A 102 1.04 -15.11 -1.87
N THR A 103 2.06 -15.81 -2.34
CA THR A 103 1.97 -17.25 -2.64
C THR A 103 2.72 -18.13 -1.63
N HIS A 104 3.76 -17.60 -1.00
CA HIS A 104 4.66 -18.34 -0.11
C HIS A 104 4.97 -17.59 1.21
N GLY A 105 4.51 -16.34 1.34
CA GLY A 105 4.79 -15.50 2.50
C GLY A 105 3.58 -15.26 3.40
N SER A 106 3.64 -14.12 4.07
CA SER A 106 2.63 -13.69 5.05
C SER A 106 1.25 -13.37 4.43
N GLY A 107 1.19 -13.19 3.11
CA GLY A 107 -0.05 -12.93 2.37
C GLY A 107 -0.80 -14.18 1.91
N ILE A 108 -0.25 -15.39 2.13
CA ILE A 108 -0.69 -16.64 1.49
C ILE A 108 -2.20 -16.94 1.58
N LEU A 109 -2.84 -16.60 2.70
CA LEU A 109 -4.27 -16.83 2.93
C LEU A 109 -5.19 -15.77 2.29
N ASN A 110 -4.61 -14.74 1.69
CA ASN A 110 -5.30 -13.56 1.19
C ASN A 110 -5.08 -13.32 -0.31
N GLN A 111 -4.71 -14.36 -1.05
CA GLN A 111 -4.69 -14.31 -2.51
C GLN A 111 -6.07 -13.96 -3.07
N LEU A 112 -6.08 -13.15 -4.14
CA LEU A 112 -7.31 -12.80 -4.85
C LEU A 112 -7.85 -14.01 -5.60
N THR A 113 -9.15 -13.97 -5.85
CA THR A 113 -9.85 -15.06 -6.51
C THR A 113 -9.64 -14.98 -8.03
N GLY A 114 -8.87 -15.93 -8.58
CA GLY A 114 -8.71 -16.09 -10.03
C GLY A 114 -7.86 -15.05 -10.75
N ARG A 115 -7.10 -14.23 -10.01
CA ARG A 115 -6.17 -13.24 -10.58
C ARG A 115 -4.88 -13.14 -9.75
N PRO A 116 -3.74 -12.81 -10.38
CA PRO A 116 -2.50 -12.58 -9.65
C PRO A 116 -2.59 -11.28 -8.84
N SER A 117 -1.74 -11.17 -7.84
CA SER A 117 -1.64 -9.97 -7.00
C SER A 117 -0.29 -9.91 -6.30
N ALA A 118 0.18 -8.70 -6.06
CA ALA A 118 1.33 -8.41 -5.21
C ALA A 118 0.87 -7.72 -3.93
N GLY A 119 1.55 -7.98 -2.80
CA GLY A 119 1.21 -7.27 -1.57
C GLY A 119 2.11 -7.58 -0.40
N LYS A 120 2.01 -6.76 0.64
CA LYS A 120 2.84 -6.85 1.83
C LYS A 120 2.05 -6.58 3.11
N THR A 121 2.28 -7.44 4.11
CA THR A 121 1.83 -7.23 5.49
C THR A 121 2.74 -6.25 6.23
N GLY A 122 2.16 -5.44 7.12
CA GLY A 122 2.86 -4.63 8.12
C GLY A 122 2.26 -4.84 9.51
N THR A 123 3.10 -4.80 10.54
CA THR A 123 2.68 -4.94 11.93
C THR A 123 3.63 -4.15 12.82
N SER A 124 3.11 -3.19 13.57
CA SER A 124 3.94 -2.38 14.47
C SER A 124 4.20 -3.08 15.80
N ASP A 125 5.12 -2.52 16.59
CA ASP A 125 5.47 -3.03 17.90
C ASP A 125 4.23 -3.19 18.81
N GLY A 126 4.24 -4.25 19.61
CA GLY A 126 3.12 -4.62 20.48
C GLY A 126 1.82 -4.94 19.74
N ASN A 127 1.87 -5.21 18.43
CA ASN A 127 0.69 -5.44 17.58
C ASN A 127 -0.28 -4.25 17.61
N ALA A 128 0.22 -3.03 17.78
CA ALA A 128 -0.64 -1.86 17.96
C ALA A 128 -1.25 -1.34 16.64
N GLN A 129 -0.72 -1.77 15.49
CA GLN A 129 -1.22 -1.42 14.17
C GLN A 129 -1.02 -2.60 13.22
N SER A 130 -2.04 -2.87 12.41
CA SER A 130 -2.04 -3.91 11.39
C SER A 130 -2.24 -3.24 10.03
N TRP A 131 -1.36 -3.60 9.08
CA TRP A 131 -1.36 -3.05 7.73
C TRP A 131 -1.34 -4.18 6.71
N PHE A 132 -2.02 -3.94 5.60
CA PHE A 132 -1.82 -4.68 4.37
C PHE A 132 -1.96 -3.73 3.19
N VAL A 133 -0.96 -3.71 2.32
CA VAL A 133 -0.99 -2.92 1.09
C VAL A 133 -0.68 -3.86 -0.06
N GLY A 134 -1.48 -3.82 -1.12
CA GLY A 134 -1.32 -4.71 -2.26
C GLY A 134 -2.05 -4.19 -3.49
N TYR A 135 -1.71 -4.76 -4.63
CA TYR A 135 -2.18 -4.33 -5.94
C TYR A 135 -2.32 -5.47 -6.95
N THR A 136 -3.13 -5.19 -7.96
CA THR A 136 -3.05 -5.75 -9.31
C THR A 136 -2.62 -4.62 -10.26
N PRO A 137 -2.34 -4.88 -11.55
CA PRO A 137 -2.02 -3.82 -12.50
C PRO A 137 -3.08 -2.69 -12.54
N GLN A 138 -4.35 -3.04 -12.28
CA GLN A 138 -5.47 -2.11 -12.40
C GLN A 138 -5.83 -1.34 -11.12
N LEU A 139 -5.38 -1.81 -9.96
CA LEU A 139 -5.83 -1.25 -8.68
C LEU A 139 -4.82 -1.53 -7.57
N ALA A 140 -4.44 -0.48 -6.84
CA ALA A 140 -3.74 -0.58 -5.56
C ALA A 140 -4.69 -0.25 -4.41
N THR A 141 -4.53 -0.93 -3.29
CA THR A 141 -5.33 -0.69 -2.08
C THR A 141 -4.46 -0.84 -0.83
N ALA A 142 -4.57 0.12 0.08
CA ALA A 142 -3.99 0.07 1.41
C ALA A 142 -5.08 -0.08 2.47
N VAL A 143 -4.88 -1.00 3.41
CA VAL A 143 -5.76 -1.20 4.56
C VAL A 143 -4.94 -1.09 5.83
N TRP A 144 -5.42 -0.23 6.73
CA TRP A 144 -4.94 -0.11 8.09
C TRP A 144 -6.03 -0.48 9.09
N VAL A 145 -5.63 -1.18 10.15
CA VAL A 145 -6.48 -1.48 11.30
C VAL A 145 -5.70 -1.12 12.56
N GLY A 146 -6.25 -0.20 13.34
CA GLY A 146 -5.67 0.21 14.62
C GLY A 146 -6.59 1.12 15.42
N ASN A 147 -6.06 1.62 16.54
CA ASN A 147 -6.78 2.59 17.36
C ASN A 147 -6.25 4.01 17.04
N PRO A 148 -7.06 4.88 16.40
CA PRO A 148 -6.60 6.20 16.00
C PRO A 148 -6.40 7.16 17.19
N LEU A 149 -7.07 6.90 18.32
CA LEU A 149 -6.95 7.71 19.54
C LEU A 149 -5.81 7.25 20.46
N ASN A 150 -5.35 6.01 20.29
CA ASN A 150 -4.23 5.43 21.03
C ASN A 150 -3.42 4.52 20.10
N PRO A 151 -2.49 5.08 19.30
CA PRO A 151 -1.78 4.35 18.25
C PRO A 151 -0.78 3.31 18.77
N THR A 152 -0.52 3.28 20.08
CA THR A 152 0.33 2.30 20.77
C THR A 152 -0.48 1.27 21.56
N ARG A 153 -1.82 1.30 21.47
CA ARG A 153 -2.67 0.33 22.15
C ARG A 153 -2.40 -1.06 21.60
N ARG A 154 -1.81 -1.91 22.43
CA ARG A 154 -1.60 -3.32 22.11
C ARG A 154 -2.92 -4.01 21.77
N MET A 155 -2.95 -4.76 20.68
CA MET A 155 -4.15 -5.45 20.21
C MET A 155 -3.90 -6.96 20.16
N PHE A 156 -4.28 -7.62 21.25
CA PHE A 156 -4.32 -9.07 21.41
C PHE A 156 -5.76 -9.50 21.70
N ASP A 157 -6.12 -10.71 21.28
CA ASP A 157 -7.44 -11.30 21.45
C ASP A 157 -8.60 -10.38 21.01
N VAL A 158 -8.39 -9.66 19.91
CA VAL A 158 -9.42 -8.76 19.35
C VAL A 158 -10.41 -9.57 18.53
N SER A 159 -11.70 -9.44 18.84
CA SER A 159 -12.78 -10.05 18.08
C SER A 159 -13.55 -8.99 17.29
N MET A 160 -13.68 -9.23 15.98
CA MET A 160 -14.49 -8.45 15.05
C MET A 160 -15.16 -9.37 14.05
N ALA A 161 -16.44 -9.10 13.75
CA ALA A 161 -17.26 -9.88 12.81
C ALA A 161 -17.20 -11.40 13.03
N GLY A 162 -17.22 -11.85 14.29
CA GLY A 162 -17.24 -13.27 14.66
C GLY A 162 -15.92 -14.04 14.48
N LYS A 163 -14.83 -13.36 14.10
CA LYS A 163 -13.47 -13.91 14.11
C LYS A 163 -12.68 -13.29 15.25
N THR A 164 -11.78 -14.04 15.84
CA THR A 164 -10.85 -13.56 16.88
C THR A 164 -9.43 -13.62 16.37
N CYS A 165 -8.73 -12.50 16.48
CA CYS A 165 -7.30 -12.37 16.24
C CYS A 165 -6.56 -12.40 17.58
N ALA A 166 -5.93 -13.54 17.89
CA ALA A 166 -5.09 -13.66 19.09
C ALA A 166 -3.96 -12.62 19.10
N SER A 167 -3.39 -12.33 17.93
CA SER A 167 -2.40 -11.27 17.71
C SER A 167 -2.78 -10.48 16.46
N MET A 168 -2.86 -9.16 16.58
CA MET A 168 -3.25 -8.25 15.50
C MET A 168 -2.10 -8.05 14.50
N THR A 169 -1.82 -9.06 13.69
CA THR A 169 -0.85 -8.98 12.57
C THR A 169 -1.51 -8.42 11.32
N GLY A 170 -0.70 -8.01 10.33
CA GLY A 170 -1.18 -7.56 9.01
C GLY A 170 -2.07 -8.59 8.31
N ALA A 171 -1.80 -9.88 8.52
CA ALA A 171 -2.54 -10.98 7.92
C ALA A 171 -3.91 -11.23 8.57
N CYS A 172 -4.17 -10.67 9.75
CA CYS A 172 -5.33 -11.07 10.55
C CYS A 172 -6.64 -10.38 10.13
N TYR A 173 -6.65 -9.04 10.04
CA TYR A 173 -7.81 -8.29 9.52
C TYR A 173 -7.48 -7.41 8.32
N ALA A 174 -6.33 -6.73 8.30
CA ALA A 174 -6.01 -5.83 7.20
C ALA A 174 -5.96 -6.57 5.85
N ALA A 175 -5.28 -7.71 5.77
CA ALA A 175 -5.21 -8.51 4.54
C ALA A 175 -6.57 -9.12 4.11
N PRO A 176 -7.40 -9.69 5.00
CA PRO A 176 -8.74 -10.13 4.61
C PRO A 176 -9.68 -9.01 4.17
N ILE A 177 -9.59 -7.82 4.79
CA ILE A 177 -10.36 -6.64 4.36
C ILE A 177 -9.90 -6.20 2.98
N TRP A 178 -8.58 -6.10 2.76
CA TRP A 178 -7.99 -5.81 1.46
C TRP A 178 -8.49 -6.78 0.39
N ARG A 179 -8.41 -8.08 0.65
CA ARG A 179 -8.88 -9.11 -0.28
C ARG A 179 -10.35 -8.92 -0.62
N ARG A 180 -11.20 -8.67 0.37
CA ARG A 180 -12.64 -8.49 0.15
C ARG A 180 -12.94 -7.25 -0.69
N ILE A 181 -12.21 -6.16 -0.50
CA ILE A 181 -12.34 -4.94 -1.32
C ILE A 181 -11.92 -5.26 -2.75
N MET A 182 -10.74 -5.83 -2.93
CA MET A 182 -10.16 -6.12 -4.26
C MET A 182 -11.00 -7.14 -5.04
N ASP A 183 -11.41 -8.26 -4.43
CA ASP A 183 -12.28 -9.27 -5.06
C ASP A 183 -13.64 -8.65 -5.45
N GLY A 184 -14.15 -7.70 -4.66
CA GLY A 184 -15.41 -7.02 -4.94
C GLY A 184 -15.31 -6.01 -6.08
N VAL A 185 -14.30 -5.14 -6.06
CA VAL A 185 -14.11 -4.08 -7.06
C VAL A 185 -13.70 -4.67 -8.41
N LEU A 186 -12.84 -5.69 -8.41
CA LEU A 186 -12.33 -6.31 -9.64
C LEU A 186 -13.22 -7.46 -10.14
N SER A 187 -14.41 -7.65 -9.57
CA SER A 187 -15.34 -8.69 -10.03
C SER A 187 -15.83 -8.38 -11.44
N GLY A 188 -15.51 -9.24 -12.40
CA GLY A 188 -15.90 -9.07 -13.80
C GLY A 188 -14.92 -8.22 -14.63
N GLU A 189 -13.94 -7.58 -13.99
CA GLU A 189 -12.86 -6.89 -14.69
C GLU A 189 -11.88 -7.89 -15.32
N PRO A 190 -11.22 -7.54 -16.45
CA PRO A 190 -10.18 -8.36 -17.06
C PRO A 190 -9.11 -8.79 -16.04
N VAL A 191 -8.52 -9.96 -16.26
CA VAL A 191 -7.36 -10.42 -15.51
C VAL A 191 -6.12 -10.01 -16.28
N GLU A 192 -5.33 -9.09 -15.71
CA GLU A 192 -4.09 -8.62 -16.29
C GLU A 192 -2.88 -9.34 -15.67
N PRO A 193 -1.84 -9.62 -16.46
CA PRO A 193 -0.59 -10.18 -15.93
C PRO A 193 0.11 -9.14 -15.04
N MET A 194 0.83 -9.61 -14.02
CA MET A 194 1.65 -8.71 -13.20
C MET A 194 2.82 -8.14 -14.01
N PRO A 195 3.27 -6.92 -13.68
CA PRO A 195 4.50 -6.30 -14.17
C PRO A 195 5.74 -7.20 -14.12
#